data_AF-A0A7X4BZM8-F1
#
_entry.id   AF-A0A7X4BZM8-F1
#
_cell.length_a   1.000
_cell.length_b   1.000
_cell.length_c   1.000
_cell.angle_alpha   90.00
_cell.angle_beta   90.00
_cell.angle_gamma   90.00
#
_symmetry.space_group_name_H-M   'P 1'
#
loop_
_entity.id
_entity.type
_entity.pdbx_description
1 polymer ?
#
loop_
_entity_poly.entity_id
_entity_poly.type
_entity_poly.pdbx_seq_one_letter_code
_entity_poly.pdbx_strand_id
1 'polypeptide(L)'
;MTVFLARALICVLLAGFVAMAAEAAEKRAPIRLIPSDKPPAARTTPEPEQRAPQTAPPVVQTVLSAPAKPSDPDSAGLPGFEGGFGLPLWRGSSKAAVARLLDALPQTVASPALKGVLFRVLAAGAAPPEGEGPRLAPLRVRQLGNLGRDKEAAELAEAAGLEAPPPAAGSEAIDPALASGDLEAACAAADAEMMRAPSAYVQRAAAFCAAKAGNVGRARLILDILREVDASGDPLFEGLMLRAMAADADSAPPLPDDGSITPLNVAMLGWLNEAPPEVWSLRSDPAAVRARAGLVQTEAEAEEAVRNGRLPPKALLAKYLRPSDTEHPRALLARAAVEAAEPNEKMQALTLLWQDAAPAGLLTPLAAATVDLAADILPSPELAGHTGPVVLAALAAGRFDIAERWYADAVERGAALEEDSRHAVLAWPLMKLADAHDRVPEAEDGLRRWLEAGGDEPPYRRAAMLFALLEAVGEPVEQDDWTALLTGFEGVTAELPAPVIWRGLNVAGQEGKIGEAVLYAVIASAGRARGDPATAVAIVRALARVGLAAEARAYALECLIESAAS
;
A
#
# COMPACT_ATOMS: atom_id res chain seq x y z
N MET A 1 55.64 35.06 19.75
CA MET A 1 55.04 36.34 20.21
C MET A 1 53.68 36.49 19.56
N THR A 2 52.73 35.61 19.89
CA THR A 2 51.33 35.58 19.39
C THR A 2 50.52 34.57 20.22
N VAL A 3 50.61 34.69 21.55
CA VAL A 3 49.78 33.92 22.52
C VAL A 3 48.93 34.87 23.38
N PHE A 4 48.87 36.16 23.02
CA PHE A 4 48.25 37.21 23.83
C PHE A 4 46.94 37.80 23.28
N LEU A 5 46.33 37.21 22.25
CA LEU A 5 45.06 37.73 21.68
C LEU A 5 43.83 36.81 21.78
N ALA A 6 43.95 35.60 22.33
CA ALA A 6 42.81 34.68 22.49
C ALA A 6 42.20 34.66 23.92
N ARG A 7 42.66 35.54 24.82
CA ARG A 7 42.24 35.59 26.23
C ARG A 7 41.31 36.76 26.60
N ALA A 8 40.84 37.54 25.62
CA ALA A 8 40.03 38.74 25.85
C ALA A 8 38.55 38.63 25.44
N LEU A 9 38.06 37.47 24.96
CA LEU A 9 36.64 37.29 24.60
C LEU A 9 35.84 36.33 25.50
N ILE A 10 36.45 35.82 26.58
CA ILE A 10 35.84 34.84 27.50
C ILE A 10 35.42 35.48 28.86
N CYS A 11 35.52 36.81 28.99
CA CYS A 11 35.22 37.53 30.25
C CYS A 11 33.93 38.39 30.24
N VAL A 12 33.00 38.21 29.29
CA VAL A 12 31.73 38.99 29.24
C VAL A 12 30.45 38.15 29.29
N LEU A 13 30.53 36.80 29.37
CA LEU A 13 29.32 35.95 29.44
C LEU A 13 29.30 34.99 30.65
N LEU A 14 29.95 35.37 31.75
CA LEU A 14 29.98 34.62 33.02
C LEU A 14 29.70 35.51 34.25
N ALA A 15 28.89 36.55 34.05
CA ALA A 15 28.31 37.36 35.12
C ALA A 15 26.79 37.49 34.87
N GLY A 16 26.03 36.49 35.32
CA GLY A 16 24.59 36.46 35.12
C GLY A 16 23.92 35.17 35.59
N PHE A 17 24.45 34.53 36.64
CA PHE A 17 23.72 33.53 37.40
C PHE A 17 23.73 34.00 38.86
N VAL A 18 22.59 33.83 39.54
CA VAL A 18 22.23 34.32 40.89
C VAL A 18 21.54 35.68 40.93
N ALA A 19 20.21 35.68 40.71
CA ALA A 19 19.23 36.21 41.67
C ALA A 19 17.78 35.97 41.19
N MET A 20 16.93 35.59 42.16
CA MET A 20 15.46 35.59 42.15
C MET A 20 14.72 34.41 41.51
N ALA A 21 14.46 33.43 42.38
CA ALA A 21 13.14 32.81 42.47
C ALA A 21 12.08 33.90 42.75
N ALA A 22 10.99 33.90 41.99
CA ALA A 22 9.75 34.58 42.34
C ALA A 22 8.56 33.86 41.68
N GLU A 23 7.52 33.65 42.48
CA GLU A 23 6.32 32.85 42.24
C GLU A 23 5.58 33.09 40.91
N ALA A 24 5.17 31.99 40.26
CA ALA A 24 4.08 32.01 39.30
C ALA A 24 2.78 31.59 40.01
N ALA A 25 2.01 32.58 40.48
CA ALA A 25 0.67 32.38 41.02
C ALA A 25 -0.41 32.62 39.94
N GLU A 26 -1.30 31.64 39.86
CA GLU A 26 -2.48 31.49 39.02
C GLU A 26 -3.48 32.66 39.22
N LYS A 27 -3.79 33.43 38.16
CA LYS A 27 -4.80 34.50 38.21
C LYS A 27 -6.20 33.95 37.93
N ARG A 28 -6.96 33.67 38.99
CA ARG A 28 -8.42 33.46 38.96
C ARG A 28 -9.15 34.81 38.84
N ALA A 29 -10.21 34.85 38.02
CA ALA A 29 -11.10 36.00 37.89
C ALA A 29 -11.96 36.20 39.17
N PRO A 30 -12.32 37.45 39.54
CA PRO A 30 -12.99 37.72 40.81
C PRO A 30 -14.49 37.39 40.82
N ILE A 31 -14.90 36.75 41.91
CA ILE A 31 -16.29 36.45 42.28
C ILE A 31 -16.98 37.74 42.75
N ARG A 32 -18.19 38.03 42.23
CA ARG A 32 -19.04 39.13 42.71
C ARG A 32 -19.82 38.68 43.96
N LEU A 33 -19.67 39.42 45.06
CA LEU A 33 -20.32 39.20 46.35
C LEU A 33 -21.12 40.44 46.81
N ILE A 34 -22.18 40.87 46.10
CA ILE A 34 -23.24 41.72 46.70
C ILE A 34 -24.61 41.37 46.07
N PRO A 35 -25.67 41.13 46.87
CA PRO A 35 -27.03 40.85 46.40
C PRO A 35 -27.82 42.14 46.08
N SER A 36 -28.78 42.08 45.15
CA SER A 36 -29.79 43.13 44.99
C SER A 36 -31.19 42.52 45.09
N ASP A 37 -31.90 42.95 46.13
CA ASP A 37 -33.29 42.62 46.43
C ASP A 37 -34.27 43.37 45.51
N LYS A 38 -35.21 42.63 44.91
CA LYS A 38 -36.61 43.11 44.81
C LYS A 38 -37.62 41.95 44.63
N PRO A 39 -38.77 41.92 45.35
CA PRO A 39 -39.63 40.73 45.50
C PRO A 39 -40.74 40.60 44.42
N PRO A 40 -41.45 39.46 44.36
CA PRO A 40 -42.21 39.01 43.19
C PRO A 40 -43.68 39.45 43.17
N ALA A 41 -44.27 39.53 41.98
CA ALA A 41 -45.72 39.63 41.83
C ALA A 41 -46.24 38.78 40.66
N ALA A 42 -47.03 37.77 41.05
CA ALA A 42 -48.22 37.18 40.45
C ALA A 42 -48.29 36.86 38.94
N ARG A 43 -48.55 35.58 38.67
CA ARG A 43 -49.12 35.05 37.43
C ARG A 43 -50.60 35.42 37.33
N THR A 44 -51.03 35.90 36.18
CA THR A 44 -52.40 35.73 35.68
C THR A 44 -52.38 35.53 34.16
N THR A 45 -53.10 34.50 33.75
CA THR A 45 -53.34 33.97 32.39
C THR A 45 -53.92 35.01 31.43
N PRO A 46 -53.77 34.80 30.10
CA PRO A 46 -54.99 34.58 29.33
C PRO A 46 -54.87 33.48 28.25
N GLU A 47 -56.02 32.86 27.98
CA GLU A 47 -56.40 32.05 26.82
C GLU A 47 -57.73 32.65 26.29
N PRO A 48 -58.19 32.46 25.04
CA PRO A 48 -57.52 32.27 23.75
C PRO A 48 -57.93 33.35 22.72
N GLU A 49 -57.15 33.58 21.67
CA GLU A 49 -57.71 34.14 20.42
C GLU A 49 -57.25 33.32 19.22
N GLN A 50 -58.24 32.97 18.40
CA GLN A 50 -58.15 32.02 17.31
C GLN A 50 -57.40 32.57 16.09
N ARG A 51 -56.83 31.60 15.37
CA ARG A 51 -55.91 31.63 14.24
C ARG A 51 -56.41 32.38 13.00
N ALA A 52 -55.51 33.11 12.35
CA ALA A 52 -55.51 33.32 10.90
C ALA A 52 -54.32 32.57 10.25
N PRO A 53 -54.46 32.04 9.02
CA PRO A 53 -53.51 31.07 8.47
C PRO A 53 -52.27 31.76 7.89
N GLN A 54 -51.10 31.45 8.45
CA GLN A 54 -49.82 31.78 7.84
C GLN A 54 -49.47 30.73 6.79
N THR A 55 -49.38 31.18 5.54
CA THR A 55 -48.90 30.46 4.37
C THR A 55 -47.48 29.96 4.59
N ALA A 56 -47.25 28.67 4.32
CA ALA A 56 -45.92 28.06 4.34
C ALA A 56 -44.99 28.75 3.30
N PRO A 57 -43.71 28.96 3.63
CA PRO A 57 -42.73 29.39 2.63
C PRO A 57 -42.54 28.28 1.58
N PRO A 58 -42.26 28.63 0.31
CA PRO A 58 -42.05 27.62 -0.72
C PRO A 58 -40.83 26.78 -0.36
N VAL A 59 -41.00 25.46 -0.48
CA VAL A 59 -39.91 24.49 -0.44
C VAL A 59 -38.94 24.86 -1.56
N VAL A 60 -37.80 25.44 -1.19
CA VAL A 60 -36.65 25.52 -2.09
C VAL A 60 -36.20 24.09 -2.29
N GLN A 61 -36.54 23.51 -3.44
CA GLN A 61 -35.87 22.31 -3.92
C GLN A 61 -34.39 22.69 -4.05
N THR A 62 -33.59 22.19 -3.11
CA THR A 62 -32.14 22.19 -3.23
C THR A 62 -31.82 21.36 -4.46
N VAL A 63 -31.67 22.03 -5.61
CA VAL A 63 -31.04 21.43 -6.77
C VAL A 63 -29.64 21.07 -6.30
N LEU A 64 -29.40 19.77 -6.12
CA LEU A 64 -28.07 19.20 -6.00
C LEU A 64 -27.29 19.68 -7.22
N SER A 65 -26.57 20.79 -7.03
CA SER A 65 -25.68 21.32 -8.05
C SER A 65 -24.59 20.28 -8.21
N ALA A 66 -24.40 19.79 -9.44
CA ALA A 66 -23.25 18.96 -9.77
C ALA A 66 -21.97 19.61 -9.21
N PRO A 67 -21.02 18.84 -8.67
CA PRO A 67 -19.78 19.42 -8.16
C PRO A 67 -19.16 20.32 -9.23
N ALA A 68 -18.95 21.58 -8.88
CA ALA A 68 -18.37 22.55 -9.80
C ALA A 68 -16.99 22.03 -10.20
N LYS A 69 -16.74 21.95 -11.52
CA LYS A 69 -15.40 21.64 -12.04
C LYS A 69 -14.39 22.58 -11.38
N PRO A 70 -13.27 22.07 -10.85
CA PRO A 70 -12.27 22.91 -10.22
C PRO A 70 -11.77 23.95 -11.23
N SER A 71 -11.56 25.19 -10.76
CA SER A 71 -11.05 26.28 -11.59
C SER A 71 -9.62 26.02 -12.09
N ASP A 72 -8.87 25.15 -11.41
CA ASP A 72 -7.57 24.65 -11.82
C ASP A 72 -7.60 23.10 -11.83
N PRO A 73 -7.38 22.45 -12.99
CA PRO A 73 -7.25 20.99 -13.11
C PRO A 73 -6.30 20.36 -12.09
N ASP A 74 -5.21 21.04 -11.73
CA ASP A 74 -4.21 20.52 -10.79
C ASP A 74 -4.71 20.45 -9.34
N SER A 75 -5.80 21.15 -9.03
CA SER A 75 -6.48 21.09 -7.73
C SER A 75 -7.41 19.89 -7.57
N ALA A 76 -7.70 19.18 -8.66
CA ALA A 76 -8.67 18.08 -8.66
C ALA A 76 -8.26 16.96 -7.69
N GLY A 77 -9.27 16.29 -7.15
CA GLY A 77 -9.13 15.09 -6.31
C GLY A 77 -10.28 14.14 -6.59
N LEU A 78 -10.20 12.93 -6.07
CA LEU A 78 -11.30 11.98 -6.18
C LEU A 78 -12.53 12.51 -5.42
N PRO A 79 -13.75 12.33 -5.97
CA PRO A 79 -14.98 12.78 -5.30
C PRO A 79 -15.11 12.18 -3.89
N GLY A 80 -15.31 13.03 -2.88
CA GLY A 80 -15.46 12.60 -1.48
C GLY A 80 -14.19 12.06 -0.83
N PHE A 81 -13.03 12.16 -1.48
CA PHE A 81 -11.76 11.67 -0.95
C PHE A 81 -10.89 12.83 -0.44
N GLU A 82 -10.70 12.90 0.88
CA GLU A 82 -9.88 13.94 1.50
C GLU A 82 -8.39 13.57 1.59
N GLY A 83 -8.04 12.29 1.43
CA GLY A 83 -6.66 11.78 1.49
C GLY A 83 -5.97 11.89 2.86
N GLY A 84 -6.57 12.55 3.85
CA GLY A 84 -6.05 12.65 5.21
C GLY A 84 -4.90 13.66 5.40
N PHE A 85 -4.53 14.44 4.38
CA PHE A 85 -3.46 15.43 4.46
C PHE A 85 -3.94 16.84 4.77
N GLY A 86 -5.24 17.12 4.57
CA GLY A 86 -5.84 18.44 4.66
C GLY A 86 -5.30 19.44 3.61
N LEU A 87 -5.45 20.73 3.89
CA LEU A 87 -4.92 21.82 3.04
C LEU A 87 -3.38 21.86 2.83
N PRO A 88 -2.48 21.37 3.72
CA PRO A 88 -1.04 21.61 3.58
C PRO A 88 -0.27 20.70 2.61
N LEU A 89 -0.90 19.79 1.86
CA LEU A 89 -0.17 18.74 1.10
C LEU A 89 1.04 19.26 0.28
N TRP A 90 0.85 20.37 -0.44
CA TRP A 90 1.87 20.98 -1.31
C TRP A 90 2.51 22.24 -0.73
N ARG A 91 2.32 22.51 0.55
CA ARG A 91 2.84 23.72 1.21
C ARG A 91 4.37 23.73 1.17
N GLY A 92 4.95 24.83 0.68
CA GLY A 92 6.39 25.02 0.57
C GLY A 92 7.03 24.31 -0.63
N SER A 93 6.26 23.52 -1.38
CA SER A 93 6.70 22.86 -2.61
C SER A 93 6.55 23.76 -3.83
N SER A 94 7.44 23.58 -4.81
CA SER A 94 7.33 24.25 -6.11
C SER A 94 6.71 23.32 -7.15
N LYS A 95 5.90 23.87 -8.06
CA LYS A 95 5.25 23.10 -9.13
C LYS A 95 6.23 22.32 -10.00
N ALA A 96 7.34 22.93 -10.38
CA ALA A 96 8.39 22.26 -11.16
C ALA A 96 9.07 21.10 -10.40
N ALA A 97 9.28 21.21 -9.08
CA ALA A 97 9.87 20.14 -8.29
C ALA A 97 8.93 18.93 -8.19
N VAL A 98 7.66 19.19 -7.87
CA VAL A 98 6.64 18.13 -7.77
C VAL A 98 6.46 17.41 -9.10
N ALA A 99 6.40 18.14 -10.22
CA ALA A 99 6.29 17.53 -11.55
C ALA A 99 7.46 16.56 -11.84
N ARG A 100 8.71 16.96 -11.55
CA ARG A 100 9.89 16.11 -11.73
C ARG A 100 9.85 14.86 -10.85
N LEU A 101 9.38 14.98 -9.62
CA LEU A 101 9.24 13.84 -8.72
C LEU A 101 8.17 12.87 -9.20
N LEU A 102 7.02 13.38 -9.65
CA LEU A 102 5.96 12.56 -10.25
C LEU A 102 6.44 11.84 -11.52
N ASP A 103 7.29 12.46 -12.33
CA ASP A 103 7.91 11.81 -13.51
C ASP A 103 8.96 10.76 -13.12
N ALA A 104 9.67 10.95 -12.01
CA ALA A 104 10.72 10.05 -11.54
C ALA A 104 10.22 8.85 -10.72
N LEU A 105 8.91 8.78 -10.43
CA LEU A 105 8.33 7.64 -9.69
C LEU A 105 8.57 6.32 -10.44
N PRO A 106 8.91 5.24 -9.71
CA PRO A 106 9.06 3.92 -10.30
C PRO A 106 7.72 3.40 -10.83
N GLN A 107 7.76 2.55 -11.86
CA GLN A 107 6.56 1.94 -12.45
C GLN A 107 5.87 0.96 -11.50
N THR A 108 6.64 0.34 -10.60
CA THR A 108 6.12 -0.55 -9.56
C THR A 108 6.59 -0.07 -8.19
N VAL A 109 5.68 -0.08 -7.23
CA VAL A 109 5.96 0.24 -5.82
C VAL A 109 5.73 -1.03 -5.02
N ALA A 110 6.81 -1.60 -4.51
CA ALA A 110 6.78 -2.90 -3.88
C ALA A 110 6.34 -2.87 -2.41
N SER A 111 6.59 -1.77 -1.70
CA SER A 111 6.12 -1.54 -0.32
C SER A 111 4.62 -1.22 -0.30
N PRO A 112 3.78 -2.05 0.34
CA PRO A 112 2.36 -1.75 0.53
C PRO A 112 2.11 -0.43 1.27
N ALA A 113 2.85 -0.13 2.35
CA ALA A 113 2.74 1.11 3.11
C ALA A 113 3.01 2.34 2.23
N LEU A 114 4.12 2.34 1.48
CA LEU A 114 4.47 3.43 0.57
C LEU A 114 3.48 3.55 -0.60
N LYS A 115 3.00 2.42 -1.13
CA LYS A 115 1.97 2.40 -2.17
C LYS A 115 0.66 3.00 -1.68
N GLY A 116 0.25 2.70 -0.45
CA GLY A 116 -0.95 3.23 0.19
C GLY A 116 -0.88 4.75 0.36
N VAL A 117 0.20 5.27 0.94
CA VAL A 117 0.35 6.72 1.12
C VAL A 117 0.55 7.46 -0.20
N LEU A 118 1.26 6.88 -1.17
CA LEU A 118 1.39 7.45 -2.51
C LEU A 118 0.01 7.56 -3.18
N PHE A 119 -0.81 6.51 -3.12
CA PHE A 119 -2.18 6.57 -3.63
C PHE A 119 -2.94 7.74 -3.01
N ARG A 120 -2.89 7.91 -1.68
CA ARG A 120 -3.55 9.06 -1.03
C ARG A 120 -3.02 10.39 -1.59
N VAL A 121 -1.71 10.57 -1.75
CA VAL A 121 -1.11 11.81 -2.29
C VAL A 121 -1.57 12.07 -3.72
N LEU A 122 -1.64 11.03 -4.56
CA LEU A 122 -2.07 11.14 -5.95
C LEU A 122 -3.58 11.40 -6.08
N ALA A 123 -4.40 10.89 -5.17
CA ALA A 123 -5.85 10.98 -5.20
C ALA A 123 -6.42 12.23 -4.49
N ALA A 124 -5.67 12.83 -3.56
CA ALA A 124 -6.14 13.95 -2.75
C ALA A 124 -6.41 15.22 -3.59
N GLY A 125 -7.54 15.88 -3.33
CA GLY A 125 -7.78 17.24 -3.81
C GLY A 125 -7.03 18.24 -2.93
N ALA A 126 -6.16 19.05 -3.52
CA ALA A 126 -5.36 20.02 -2.77
C ALA A 126 -5.03 21.23 -3.65
N ALA A 127 -4.85 22.40 -3.04
CA ALA A 127 -4.34 23.56 -3.76
C ALA A 127 -2.96 23.22 -4.37
N PRO A 128 -2.73 23.46 -5.67
CA PRO A 128 -1.48 23.09 -6.32
C PRO A 128 -0.31 23.88 -5.73
N PRO A 129 0.91 23.33 -5.78
CA PRO A 129 2.11 24.05 -5.38
C PRO A 129 2.28 25.33 -6.20
N GLU A 130 2.90 26.34 -5.58
CA GLU A 130 3.14 27.62 -6.21
C GLU A 130 4.25 27.55 -7.28
N GLY A 131 4.26 28.54 -8.17
CA GLY A 131 5.27 28.74 -9.20
C GLY A 131 4.95 28.11 -10.56
N GLU A 132 5.85 28.34 -11.51
CA GLU A 132 5.72 27.82 -12.88
C GLU A 132 6.13 26.35 -12.96
N GLY A 133 5.50 25.61 -13.87
CA GLY A 133 5.83 24.21 -14.13
C GLY A 133 4.77 23.48 -14.95
N PRO A 134 5.03 22.23 -15.35
CA PRO A 134 4.07 21.38 -16.04
C PRO A 134 2.78 21.19 -15.23
N ARG A 135 1.67 20.90 -15.92
CA ARG A 135 0.41 20.50 -15.25
C ARG A 135 0.62 19.19 -14.49
N LEU A 136 0.15 19.14 -13.25
CA LEU A 136 0.30 17.99 -12.35
C LEU A 136 -0.81 16.96 -12.53
N ALA A 137 -2.04 17.38 -12.89
CA ALA A 137 -3.17 16.47 -13.02
C ALA A 137 -2.92 15.31 -14.01
N PRO A 138 -2.38 15.55 -15.24
CA PRO A 138 -2.07 14.45 -16.15
C PRO A 138 -1.00 13.49 -15.60
N LEU A 139 -0.02 14.02 -14.84
CA LEU A 139 1.01 13.20 -14.20
C LEU A 139 0.40 12.32 -13.12
N ARG A 140 -0.50 12.88 -12.29
CA ARG A 140 -1.20 12.14 -11.23
C ARG A 140 -2.09 11.04 -11.79
N VAL A 141 -2.86 11.32 -12.83
CA VAL A 141 -3.70 10.34 -13.55
C VAL A 141 -2.83 9.18 -14.06
N ARG A 142 -1.71 9.48 -14.73
CA ARG A 142 -0.77 8.46 -15.21
C ARG A 142 -0.23 7.61 -14.06
N GLN A 143 0.18 8.23 -12.95
CA GLN A 143 0.74 7.50 -11.82
C GLN A 143 -0.31 6.64 -11.09
N LEU A 144 -1.59 7.04 -11.05
CA LEU A 144 -2.68 6.19 -10.56
C LEU A 144 -2.84 4.94 -11.45
N GLY A 145 -2.80 5.09 -12.76
CA GLY A 145 -2.79 3.94 -13.70
C GLY A 145 -1.58 3.02 -13.47
N ASN A 146 -0.40 3.60 -13.19
CA ASN A 146 0.79 2.82 -12.85
C ASN A 146 0.62 2.00 -11.57
N LEU A 147 -0.10 2.53 -10.57
CA LEU A 147 -0.45 1.78 -9.36
C LEU A 147 -1.51 0.70 -9.56
N GLY A 148 -2.14 0.66 -10.74
CA GLY A 148 -3.29 -0.20 -11.05
C GLY A 148 -4.59 0.30 -10.44
N ARG A 149 -4.75 1.63 -10.34
CA ARG A 149 -5.92 2.34 -9.84
C ARG A 149 -6.62 3.01 -11.01
N ASP A 150 -7.02 2.18 -11.98
CA ASP A 150 -7.46 2.65 -13.29
C ASP A 150 -8.80 3.38 -13.23
N LYS A 151 -9.71 2.89 -12.38
CA LYS A 151 -10.97 3.57 -12.08
C LYS A 151 -10.73 4.93 -11.44
N GLU A 152 -9.88 5.00 -10.42
CA GLU A 152 -9.55 6.25 -9.76
C GLU A 152 -8.80 7.21 -10.70
N ALA A 153 -7.95 6.69 -11.60
CA ALA A 153 -7.31 7.50 -12.63
C ALA A 153 -8.34 8.16 -13.56
N ALA A 154 -9.37 7.42 -13.97
CA ALA A 154 -10.46 7.94 -14.80
C ALA A 154 -11.31 8.98 -14.04
N GLU A 155 -11.69 8.69 -12.80
CA GLU A 155 -12.44 9.62 -11.94
C GLU A 155 -11.66 10.93 -11.70
N LEU A 156 -10.34 10.84 -11.47
CA LEU A 156 -9.49 12.03 -11.32
C LEU A 156 -9.39 12.82 -12.62
N ALA A 157 -9.27 12.15 -13.77
CA ALA A 157 -9.21 12.82 -15.07
C ALA A 157 -10.50 13.57 -15.39
N GLU A 158 -11.66 12.96 -15.11
CA GLU A 158 -12.97 13.59 -15.24
C GLU A 158 -13.08 14.81 -14.31
N ALA A 159 -12.71 14.65 -13.04
CA ALA A 159 -12.69 15.74 -12.06
C ALA A 159 -11.77 16.89 -12.47
N ALA A 160 -10.63 16.60 -13.11
CA ALA A 160 -9.69 17.57 -13.63
C ALA A 160 -10.12 18.20 -14.97
N GLY A 161 -11.22 17.75 -15.58
CA GLY A 161 -11.64 18.18 -16.91
C GLY A 161 -10.63 17.83 -18.01
N LEU A 162 -9.84 16.78 -17.78
CA LEU A 162 -8.97 16.20 -18.80
C LEU A 162 -9.82 15.32 -19.71
N GLU A 163 -9.36 15.11 -20.94
CA GLU A 163 -9.87 13.97 -21.71
C GLU A 163 -9.64 12.73 -20.86
N ALA A 164 -10.71 11.97 -20.62
CA ALA A 164 -10.61 10.74 -19.87
C ALA A 164 -9.48 9.92 -20.53
N PRO A 165 -8.49 9.44 -19.76
CA PRO A 165 -7.57 8.46 -20.30
C PRO A 165 -8.45 7.37 -20.94
N PRO A 166 -8.07 6.84 -22.11
CA PRO A 166 -8.79 5.70 -22.66
C PRO A 166 -8.94 4.70 -21.50
N PRO A 167 -10.16 4.21 -21.22
CA PRO A 167 -10.39 3.35 -20.07
C PRO A 167 -9.28 2.31 -20.09
N ALA A 168 -8.60 2.10 -18.96
CA ALA A 168 -7.65 1.01 -18.89
C ALA A 168 -8.36 -0.19 -19.46
N ALA A 169 -7.77 -0.78 -20.49
CA ALA A 169 -8.49 -1.70 -21.34
C ALA A 169 -8.70 -3.00 -20.56
N GLY A 170 -9.74 -3.00 -19.72
CA GLY A 170 -9.89 -3.83 -18.53
C GLY A 170 -11.27 -3.65 -17.87
N SER A 171 -11.70 -4.65 -17.11
CA SER A 171 -12.88 -4.64 -16.25
C SER A 171 -12.54 -5.26 -14.90
N GLU A 172 -12.92 -4.62 -13.80
CA GLU A 172 -12.74 -5.15 -12.45
C GLU A 172 -13.46 -6.48 -12.21
N ALA A 173 -14.53 -6.76 -12.98
CA ALA A 173 -15.28 -8.01 -12.89
C ALA A 173 -14.66 -9.13 -13.74
N ILE A 174 -14.04 -8.80 -14.88
CA ILE A 174 -13.55 -9.77 -15.87
C ILE A 174 -12.04 -10.05 -15.64
N ASP A 175 -11.24 -9.02 -15.40
CA ASP A 175 -9.79 -9.09 -15.38
C ASP A 175 -9.20 -10.01 -14.31
N PRO A 176 -9.74 -10.10 -13.08
CA PRO A 176 -9.21 -11.06 -12.09
C PRO A 176 -9.33 -12.51 -12.56
N ALA A 177 -10.41 -12.84 -13.26
CA ALA A 177 -10.63 -14.18 -13.82
C ALA A 177 -9.70 -14.43 -15.02
N LEU A 178 -9.54 -13.46 -15.91
CA LEU A 178 -8.56 -13.53 -17.01
C LEU A 178 -7.12 -13.67 -16.49
N ALA A 179 -6.74 -12.89 -15.49
CA ALA A 179 -5.40 -12.91 -14.90
C ALA A 179 -5.09 -14.21 -14.15
N SER A 180 -6.10 -14.84 -13.56
CA SER A 180 -5.96 -16.17 -12.98
C SER A 180 -6.08 -17.28 -14.03
N GLY A 181 -6.41 -16.98 -15.28
CA GLY A 181 -6.64 -17.97 -16.33
C GLY A 181 -7.96 -18.75 -16.18
N ASP A 182 -8.86 -18.32 -15.31
CA ASP A 182 -10.22 -18.86 -15.21
C ASP A 182 -11.10 -18.24 -16.31
N LEU A 183 -10.98 -18.77 -17.52
CA LEU A 183 -11.71 -18.25 -18.68
C LEU A 183 -13.23 -18.48 -18.57
N GLU A 184 -13.68 -19.49 -17.82
CA GLU A 184 -15.11 -19.73 -17.60
C GLU A 184 -15.71 -18.65 -16.71
N ALA A 185 -15.06 -18.35 -15.58
CA ALA A 185 -15.47 -17.26 -14.70
C ALA A 185 -15.40 -15.90 -15.42
N ALA A 186 -14.36 -15.68 -16.25
CA ALA A 186 -14.22 -14.46 -17.03
C ALA A 186 -15.37 -14.29 -18.03
N CYS A 187 -15.75 -15.36 -18.74
CA CYS A 187 -16.85 -15.30 -19.70
C CYS A 187 -18.21 -15.12 -19.04
N ALA A 188 -18.45 -15.75 -17.88
CA ALA A 188 -19.65 -15.51 -17.10
C ALA A 188 -19.75 -14.05 -16.63
N ALA A 189 -18.64 -13.46 -16.17
CA ALA A 189 -18.58 -12.05 -15.80
C ALA A 189 -18.83 -11.11 -16.98
N ALA A 190 -18.23 -11.41 -18.15
CA ALA A 190 -18.42 -10.64 -19.37
C ALA A 190 -19.88 -10.63 -19.85
N ASP A 191 -20.55 -11.78 -19.85
CA ASP A 191 -21.97 -11.85 -20.21
C ASP A 191 -22.86 -11.07 -19.22
N ALA A 192 -22.57 -11.15 -17.92
CA ALA A 192 -23.31 -10.41 -16.89
C ALA A 192 -23.13 -8.89 -17.03
N GLU A 193 -21.91 -8.43 -17.31
CA GLU A 193 -21.60 -7.01 -17.47
C GLU A 193 -22.13 -6.45 -18.79
N MET A 194 -22.06 -7.22 -19.87
CA MET A 194 -22.62 -6.87 -21.20
C MET A 194 -24.10 -6.46 -21.10
N MET A 195 -24.87 -7.11 -20.23
CA MET A 195 -26.29 -6.81 -20.02
C MET A 195 -26.54 -5.51 -19.25
N ARG A 196 -25.55 -5.01 -18.50
CA ARG A 196 -25.68 -3.81 -17.64
C ARG A 196 -25.05 -2.58 -18.27
N ALA A 197 -23.84 -2.71 -18.81
CA ALA A 197 -23.04 -1.61 -19.35
C ALA A 197 -22.08 -2.12 -20.45
N PRO A 198 -22.49 -2.12 -21.73
CA PRO A 198 -21.69 -2.69 -22.82
C PRO A 198 -20.58 -1.74 -23.28
N SER A 199 -19.49 -1.63 -22.51
CA SER A 199 -18.29 -0.92 -22.93
C SER A 199 -17.59 -1.63 -24.10
N ALA A 200 -16.73 -0.92 -24.84
CA ALA A 200 -15.95 -1.53 -25.92
C ALA A 200 -15.11 -2.72 -25.41
N TYR A 201 -14.53 -2.64 -24.21
CA TYR A 201 -13.79 -3.75 -23.61
C TYR A 201 -14.68 -4.97 -23.29
N VAL A 202 -15.84 -4.74 -22.68
CA VAL A 202 -16.81 -5.81 -22.37
C VAL A 202 -17.32 -6.47 -23.66
N GLN A 203 -17.52 -5.68 -24.71
CA GLN A 203 -17.86 -6.18 -26.04
C GLN A 203 -16.74 -7.05 -26.65
N ARG A 204 -15.48 -6.64 -26.52
CA ARG A 204 -14.32 -7.45 -26.92
C ARG A 204 -14.27 -8.77 -26.14
N ALA A 205 -14.45 -8.72 -24.82
CA ALA A 205 -14.48 -9.91 -23.97
C ALA A 205 -15.61 -10.88 -24.36
N ALA A 206 -16.82 -10.36 -24.61
CA ALA A 206 -17.95 -11.17 -25.06
C ALA A 206 -17.73 -11.78 -26.47
N ALA A 207 -17.07 -11.05 -27.38
CA ALA A 207 -16.70 -11.59 -28.69
C ALA A 207 -15.72 -12.77 -28.55
N PHE A 208 -14.68 -12.61 -27.72
CA PHE A 208 -13.75 -13.70 -27.41
C PHE A 208 -14.47 -14.90 -26.78
N CYS A 209 -15.33 -14.68 -25.79
CA CYS A 209 -16.09 -15.74 -25.15
C CYS A 209 -17.03 -16.48 -26.11
N ALA A 210 -17.65 -15.75 -27.05
CA ALA A 210 -18.43 -16.37 -28.12
C ALA A 210 -17.57 -17.25 -29.04
N ALA A 211 -16.35 -16.80 -29.39
CA ALA A 211 -15.41 -17.58 -30.19
C ALA A 211 -14.94 -18.84 -29.45
N LYS A 212 -14.56 -18.70 -28.17
CA LYS A 212 -14.16 -19.83 -27.30
C LYS A 212 -15.28 -20.87 -27.17
N ALA A 213 -16.54 -20.43 -27.12
CA ALA A 213 -17.71 -21.31 -27.10
C ALA A 213 -18.04 -21.95 -28.46
N GLY A 214 -17.24 -21.70 -29.52
CA GLY A 214 -17.47 -22.19 -30.88
C GLY A 214 -18.56 -21.42 -31.65
N ASN A 215 -19.12 -20.35 -31.09
CA ASN A 215 -20.13 -19.53 -31.74
C ASN A 215 -19.48 -18.43 -32.59
N VAL A 216 -18.82 -18.85 -33.66
CA VAL A 216 -18.11 -17.97 -34.61
C VAL A 216 -19.05 -16.92 -35.22
N GLY A 217 -20.32 -17.27 -35.45
CA GLY A 217 -21.33 -16.35 -35.97
C GLY A 217 -21.58 -15.16 -35.03
N ARG A 218 -21.79 -15.43 -33.73
CA ARG A 218 -21.95 -14.37 -32.71
C ARG A 218 -20.67 -13.57 -32.53
N ALA A 219 -19.51 -14.24 -32.50
CA ALA A 219 -18.21 -13.58 -32.35
C ALA A 219 -17.92 -12.59 -33.49
N ARG A 220 -18.16 -13.02 -34.75
CA ARG A 220 -17.97 -12.18 -35.92
C ARG A 220 -18.91 -10.98 -35.95
N LEU A 221 -20.19 -11.18 -35.60
CA LEU A 221 -21.15 -10.09 -35.51
C LEU A 221 -20.71 -9.01 -34.50
N ILE A 222 -20.27 -9.40 -33.30
CA ILE A 222 -19.82 -8.45 -32.27
C ILE A 222 -18.55 -7.72 -32.76
N LEU A 223 -17.62 -8.43 -33.42
CA LEU A 223 -16.40 -7.84 -33.97
C LEU A 223 -16.71 -6.80 -35.06
N ASP A 224 -17.68 -7.08 -35.93
CA ASP A 224 -18.08 -6.15 -36.98
C ASP A 224 -18.74 -4.89 -36.39
N ILE A 225 -19.58 -5.03 -35.35
CA ILE A 225 -20.14 -3.89 -34.60
C ILE A 225 -19.03 -3.05 -33.95
N LEU A 226 -18.05 -3.69 -33.32
CA LEU A 226 -16.92 -3.01 -32.68
C LEU A 226 -16.14 -2.14 -33.67
N ARG A 227 -15.93 -2.61 -34.90
CA ARG A 227 -15.24 -1.85 -35.96
C ARG A 227 -16.02 -0.61 -36.42
N GLU A 228 -17.34 -0.65 -36.34
CA GLU A 228 -18.19 0.48 -36.70
C GLU A 228 -18.24 1.55 -35.60
N VAL A 229 -18.16 1.15 -34.33
CA VAL A 229 -18.34 2.04 -33.17
C VAL A 229 -17.01 2.59 -32.63
N ASP A 230 -15.91 1.84 -32.76
CA ASP A 230 -14.59 2.19 -32.24
C ASP A 230 -13.59 2.43 -33.39
N ALA A 231 -13.58 3.66 -33.91
CA ALA A 231 -12.70 4.06 -35.01
C ALA A 231 -11.19 3.99 -34.68
N SER A 232 -10.83 3.89 -33.39
CA SER A 232 -9.45 3.72 -32.93
C SER A 232 -8.93 2.29 -33.12
N GLY A 233 -9.82 1.30 -33.06
CA GLY A 233 -9.49 -0.13 -33.17
C GLY A 233 -8.52 -0.66 -32.11
N ASP A 234 -8.45 -1.99 -31.97
CA ASP A 234 -7.33 -2.67 -31.29
C ASP A 234 -6.79 -3.75 -32.25
N PRO A 235 -5.79 -3.43 -33.09
CA PRO A 235 -5.28 -4.32 -34.13
C PRO A 235 -4.89 -5.70 -33.62
N LEU A 236 -4.30 -5.74 -32.42
CA LEU A 236 -3.91 -6.97 -31.75
C LEU A 236 -5.11 -7.83 -31.36
N PHE A 237 -6.11 -7.24 -30.71
CA PHE A 237 -7.34 -7.94 -30.37
C PHE A 237 -8.00 -8.51 -31.63
N GLU A 238 -8.08 -7.72 -32.70
CA GLU A 238 -8.64 -8.17 -33.97
C GLU A 238 -7.86 -9.33 -34.58
N GLY A 239 -6.52 -9.26 -34.57
CA GLY A 239 -5.66 -10.35 -35.03
C GLY A 239 -5.88 -11.64 -34.23
N LEU A 240 -5.97 -11.53 -32.91
CA LEU A 240 -6.25 -12.65 -32.01
C LEU A 240 -7.65 -13.22 -32.24
N MET A 241 -8.67 -12.39 -32.47
CA MET A 241 -10.02 -12.84 -32.80
C MET A 241 -10.08 -13.57 -34.13
N LEU A 242 -9.37 -13.07 -35.15
CA LEU A 242 -9.29 -13.75 -36.45
C LEU A 242 -8.64 -15.12 -36.33
N ARG A 243 -7.59 -15.27 -35.50
CA ARG A 243 -6.99 -16.57 -35.13
C ARG A 243 -7.96 -17.47 -34.38
N ALA A 244 -8.65 -16.94 -33.37
CA ALA A 244 -9.64 -17.67 -32.57
C ALA A 244 -10.82 -18.21 -33.39
N MET A 245 -11.16 -17.54 -34.50
CA MET A 245 -12.23 -17.93 -35.40
C MET A 245 -11.74 -18.69 -36.64
N ALA A 246 -10.42 -18.84 -36.82
CA ALA A 246 -9.86 -19.53 -37.98
C ALA A 246 -10.14 -21.04 -37.89
N ALA A 247 -10.45 -21.65 -39.04
CA ALA A 247 -10.63 -23.10 -39.12
C ALA A 247 -9.31 -23.87 -39.12
N ASP A 248 -8.20 -23.19 -39.45
CA ASP A 248 -6.84 -23.73 -39.48
C ASP A 248 -5.83 -22.67 -39.02
N ALA A 249 -4.91 -23.04 -38.13
CA ALA A 249 -3.94 -22.12 -37.49
C ALA A 249 -2.96 -21.52 -38.51
N ASP A 250 -2.57 -22.28 -39.54
CA ASP A 250 -1.63 -21.84 -40.58
C ASP A 250 -2.24 -20.81 -41.55
N SER A 251 -3.57 -20.68 -41.56
CA SER A 251 -4.28 -19.72 -42.42
C SER A 251 -4.46 -18.34 -41.79
N ALA A 252 -4.11 -18.18 -40.52
CA ALA A 252 -4.39 -16.97 -39.78
C ALA A 252 -3.30 -15.89 -40.00
N PRO A 253 -3.70 -14.61 -40.16
CA PRO A 253 -2.76 -13.53 -40.42
C PRO A 253 -1.76 -13.38 -39.25
N PRO A 254 -0.51 -12.97 -39.53
CA PRO A 254 0.47 -12.68 -38.47
C PRO A 254 -0.12 -11.67 -37.48
N LEU A 255 0.17 -11.88 -36.19
CA LEU A 255 -0.27 -10.94 -35.17
C LEU A 255 0.44 -9.60 -35.38
N PRO A 256 -0.28 -8.46 -35.31
CA PRO A 256 0.35 -7.16 -35.42
C PRO A 256 1.21 -6.84 -34.20
N ASP A 257 2.26 -6.06 -34.42
CA ASP A 257 3.20 -5.60 -33.38
C ASP A 257 2.68 -4.35 -32.62
N ASP A 258 1.57 -3.78 -33.09
CA ASP A 258 0.83 -2.67 -32.47
C ASP A 258 -0.51 -3.13 -31.89
N GLY A 259 -1.09 -2.32 -31.01
CA GLY A 259 -2.30 -2.67 -30.25
C GLY A 259 -2.13 -2.53 -28.74
N SER A 260 -3.23 -2.74 -28.03
CA SER A 260 -3.29 -2.55 -26.58
C SER A 260 -2.95 -3.85 -25.84
N ILE A 261 -2.06 -3.80 -24.85
CA ILE A 261 -1.74 -5.00 -24.06
C ILE A 261 -2.69 -5.05 -22.88
N THR A 262 -3.68 -5.93 -22.97
CA THR A 262 -4.81 -6.04 -22.04
C THR A 262 -4.85 -7.42 -21.39
N PRO A 263 -5.45 -7.58 -20.20
CA PRO A 263 -5.68 -8.90 -19.62
C PRO A 263 -6.41 -9.85 -20.60
N LEU A 264 -7.34 -9.31 -21.40
CA LEU A 264 -8.04 -10.05 -22.44
C LEU A 264 -7.10 -10.54 -23.54
N ASN A 265 -6.28 -9.67 -24.15
CA ASN A 265 -5.37 -10.05 -25.22
C ASN A 265 -4.32 -11.07 -24.74
N VAL A 266 -3.89 -10.97 -23.48
CA VAL A 266 -3.03 -11.97 -22.84
C VAL A 266 -3.75 -13.31 -22.65
N ALA A 267 -4.96 -13.31 -22.13
CA ALA A 267 -5.74 -14.52 -21.98
C ALA A 267 -6.02 -15.21 -23.32
N MET A 268 -6.27 -14.43 -24.37
CA MET A 268 -6.42 -14.91 -25.74
C MET A 268 -5.13 -15.57 -26.26
N LEU A 269 -3.97 -14.95 -26.07
CA LEU A 269 -2.68 -15.56 -26.44
C LEU A 269 -2.46 -16.89 -25.70
N GLY A 270 -2.71 -16.92 -24.39
CA GLY A 270 -2.58 -18.14 -23.59
C GLY A 270 -3.52 -19.26 -24.05
N TRP A 271 -4.77 -18.92 -24.38
CA TRP A 271 -5.75 -19.88 -24.90
C TRP A 271 -5.41 -20.38 -26.31
N LEU A 272 -4.89 -19.51 -27.18
CA LEU A 272 -4.44 -19.85 -28.54
C LEU A 272 -3.07 -20.55 -28.56
N ASN A 273 -2.36 -20.58 -27.43
CA ASN A 273 -0.97 -21.02 -27.32
C ASN A 273 -0.02 -20.25 -28.28
N GLU A 274 -0.25 -18.95 -28.39
CA GLU A 274 0.53 -18.02 -29.23
C GLU A 274 1.55 -17.26 -28.40
N ALA A 275 2.73 -17.01 -28.97
CA ALA A 275 3.74 -16.18 -28.32
C ALA A 275 3.33 -14.69 -28.38
N PRO A 276 3.61 -13.89 -27.34
CA PRO A 276 3.39 -12.45 -27.42
C PRO A 276 4.35 -11.80 -28.45
N PRO A 277 3.91 -10.77 -29.19
CA PRO A 277 4.79 -9.98 -30.06
C PRO A 277 6.03 -9.46 -29.31
N GLU A 278 7.21 -9.49 -29.95
CA GLU A 278 8.49 -9.12 -29.30
C GLU A 278 8.46 -7.72 -28.66
N VAL A 279 7.75 -6.77 -29.27
CA VAL A 279 7.59 -5.38 -28.80
C VAL A 279 6.97 -5.29 -27.41
N TRP A 280 6.21 -6.31 -26.96
CA TRP A 280 5.64 -6.34 -25.62
C TRP A 280 6.71 -6.37 -24.54
N SER A 281 7.83 -7.06 -24.78
CA SER A 281 8.97 -7.09 -23.86
C SER A 281 9.55 -5.70 -23.57
N LEU A 282 9.40 -4.77 -24.53
CA LEU A 282 9.92 -3.41 -24.48
C LEU A 282 8.90 -2.39 -23.95
N ARG A 283 7.61 -2.74 -23.88
CA ARG A 283 6.57 -1.83 -23.37
C ARG A 283 6.47 -1.90 -21.85
N SER A 284 6.73 -0.76 -21.22
CA SER A 284 6.69 -0.55 -19.77
C SER A 284 5.30 -0.17 -19.23
N ASP A 285 4.23 -0.33 -20.04
CA ASP A 285 2.86 0.00 -19.60
C ASP A 285 2.45 -0.92 -18.42
N PRO A 286 2.05 -0.37 -17.27
CA PRO A 286 1.68 -1.16 -16.11
C PRO A 286 0.44 -2.04 -16.31
N ALA A 287 -0.53 -1.64 -17.14
CA ALA A 287 -1.63 -2.51 -17.54
C ALA A 287 -1.11 -3.69 -18.38
N ALA A 288 -0.12 -3.46 -19.26
CA ALA A 288 0.56 -4.51 -20.00
C ALA A 288 1.36 -5.47 -19.11
N VAL A 289 2.05 -4.93 -18.10
CA VAL A 289 2.80 -5.70 -17.10
C VAL A 289 1.87 -6.60 -16.29
N ARG A 290 0.72 -6.06 -15.84
CA ARG A 290 -0.33 -6.80 -15.12
C ARG A 290 -1.00 -7.84 -16.01
N ALA A 291 -1.38 -7.45 -17.22
CA ALA A 291 -1.94 -8.35 -18.23
C ALA A 291 -1.02 -9.55 -18.44
N ARG A 292 0.28 -9.34 -18.73
CA ARG A 292 1.28 -10.40 -18.94
C ARG A 292 1.44 -11.33 -17.75
N ALA A 293 1.02 -10.94 -16.54
CA ALA A 293 1.00 -11.85 -15.40
C ALA A 293 0.00 -13.01 -15.59
N GLY A 294 -0.98 -12.88 -16.48
CA GLY A 294 -1.84 -13.99 -16.92
C GLY A 294 -1.19 -14.96 -17.90
N LEU A 295 -0.04 -14.62 -18.51
CA LEU A 295 0.76 -15.56 -19.34
C LEU A 295 1.61 -16.52 -18.50
N VAL A 296 1.61 -16.32 -17.19
CA VAL A 296 2.36 -17.14 -16.24
C VAL A 296 1.86 -18.58 -16.30
N GLN A 297 2.69 -19.43 -16.90
CA GLN A 297 2.36 -20.85 -17.07
C GLN A 297 2.72 -21.62 -15.80
N THR A 298 3.83 -21.26 -15.15
CA THR A 298 4.37 -22.00 -13.99
C THR A 298 4.16 -21.26 -12.67
N GLU A 299 4.19 -21.99 -11.56
CA GLU A 299 4.16 -21.41 -10.21
C GLU A 299 5.36 -20.47 -9.96
N ALA A 300 6.55 -20.81 -10.48
CA ALA A 300 7.76 -19.99 -10.32
C ALA A 300 7.64 -18.62 -11.03
N GLU A 301 7.07 -18.61 -12.23
CA GLU A 301 6.76 -17.36 -12.94
C GLU A 301 5.70 -16.52 -12.18
N ALA A 302 4.75 -17.19 -11.50
CA ALA A 302 3.71 -16.52 -10.72
C ALA A 302 4.29 -15.82 -9.51
N GLU A 303 5.19 -16.50 -8.82
CA GLU A 303 5.95 -15.96 -7.70
C GLU A 303 6.77 -14.74 -8.12
N GLU A 304 7.51 -14.84 -9.24
CA GLU A 304 8.28 -13.70 -9.76
C GLU A 304 7.38 -12.52 -10.15
N ALA A 305 6.21 -12.80 -10.73
CA ALA A 305 5.24 -11.79 -11.05
C ALA A 305 4.69 -11.10 -9.78
N VAL A 306 4.43 -11.85 -8.70
CA VAL A 306 4.01 -11.28 -7.40
C VAL A 306 5.13 -10.44 -6.76
N ARG A 307 6.37 -10.92 -6.74
CA ARG A 307 7.52 -10.19 -6.15
C ARG A 307 7.70 -8.82 -6.77
N ASN A 308 7.51 -8.73 -8.07
CA ASN A 308 7.65 -7.50 -8.83
C ASN A 308 6.35 -6.66 -8.87
N GLY A 309 5.32 -7.05 -8.11
CA GLY A 309 4.04 -6.33 -8.05
C GLY A 309 3.20 -6.42 -9.32
N ARG A 310 3.49 -7.38 -10.21
CA ARG A 310 2.78 -7.60 -11.47
C ARG A 310 1.51 -8.44 -11.31
N LEU A 311 1.48 -9.34 -10.33
CA LEU A 311 0.36 -10.22 -10.03
C LEU A 311 -0.16 -9.96 -8.61
N PRO A 312 -1.49 -9.90 -8.36
CA PRO A 312 -2.01 -9.77 -7.01
C PRO A 312 -1.83 -11.09 -6.23
N PRO A 313 -1.60 -11.04 -4.90
CA PRO A 313 -1.32 -12.24 -4.12
C PRO A 313 -2.42 -13.30 -4.13
N LYS A 314 -3.69 -12.88 -4.20
CA LYS A 314 -4.83 -13.82 -4.31
C LYS A 314 -4.80 -14.64 -5.60
N ALA A 315 -4.27 -14.10 -6.70
CA ALA A 315 -4.15 -14.84 -7.95
C ALA A 315 -3.03 -15.91 -7.86
N LEU A 316 -1.96 -15.64 -7.10
CA LEU A 316 -0.93 -16.65 -6.80
C LEU A 316 -1.51 -17.79 -5.95
N LEU A 317 -2.30 -17.48 -4.92
CA LEU A 317 -2.98 -18.52 -4.14
C LEU A 317 -3.93 -19.33 -5.02
N ALA A 318 -4.73 -18.69 -5.86
CA ALA A 318 -5.62 -19.39 -6.80
C ALA A 318 -4.84 -20.32 -7.75
N LYS A 319 -3.64 -19.92 -8.20
CA LYS A 319 -2.74 -20.75 -9.00
C LYS A 319 -2.28 -21.97 -8.20
N TYR A 320 -1.81 -21.79 -6.97
CA TYR A 320 -1.38 -22.89 -6.10
C TYR A 320 -2.47 -23.91 -5.80
N LEU A 321 -3.72 -23.46 -5.66
CA LEU A 321 -4.85 -24.33 -5.37
C LEU A 321 -5.33 -25.16 -6.56
N ARG A 322 -4.88 -24.86 -7.78
CA ARG A 322 -5.18 -25.70 -8.95
C ARG A 322 -4.37 -26.99 -8.89
N PRO A 323 -4.96 -28.14 -9.27
CA PRO A 323 -4.20 -29.35 -9.49
C PRO A 323 -3.13 -29.08 -10.55
N SER A 324 -1.89 -29.45 -10.26
CA SER A 324 -0.77 -29.34 -11.19
C SER A 324 0.05 -30.61 -11.10
N ASP A 325 0.61 -31.04 -12.24
CA ASP A 325 1.54 -32.17 -12.31
C ASP A 325 2.91 -31.82 -11.70
N THR A 326 3.18 -30.53 -11.43
CA THR A 326 4.41 -30.06 -10.79
C THR A 326 4.28 -30.10 -9.26
N GLU A 327 5.23 -30.77 -8.59
CA GLU A 327 5.38 -30.78 -7.13
C GLU A 327 6.00 -29.47 -6.63
N HIS A 328 5.35 -28.33 -6.87
CA HIS A 328 5.83 -27.05 -6.36
C HIS A 328 5.63 -26.98 -4.82
N PRO A 329 6.68 -26.86 -3.99
CA PRO A 329 6.58 -27.02 -2.53
C PRO A 329 5.55 -26.09 -1.88
N ARG A 330 5.56 -24.81 -2.23
CA ARG A 330 4.59 -23.83 -1.70
C ARG A 330 3.16 -24.09 -2.16
N ALA A 331 2.96 -24.64 -3.35
CA ALA A 331 1.63 -24.99 -3.84
C ALA A 331 1.07 -26.18 -3.05
N LEU A 332 1.92 -27.18 -2.76
CA LEU A 332 1.56 -28.31 -1.91
C LEU A 332 1.18 -27.87 -0.49
N LEU A 333 1.99 -26.99 0.13
CA LEU A 333 1.70 -26.46 1.47
C LEU A 333 0.42 -25.61 1.50
N ALA A 334 0.18 -24.79 0.48
CA ALA A 334 -1.04 -24.00 0.37
C ALA A 334 -2.30 -24.89 0.22
N ARG A 335 -2.24 -25.96 -0.59
CA ARG A 335 -3.33 -26.93 -0.72
C ARG A 335 -3.57 -27.68 0.58
N ALA A 336 -2.51 -28.18 1.21
CA ALA A 336 -2.59 -28.85 2.51
C ALA A 336 -3.25 -27.96 3.58
N ALA A 337 -2.91 -26.67 3.62
CA ALA A 337 -3.53 -25.73 4.54
C ALA A 337 -5.05 -25.54 4.30
N VAL A 338 -5.49 -25.52 3.05
CA VAL A 338 -6.91 -25.37 2.69
C VAL A 338 -7.69 -26.66 2.95
N GLU A 339 -7.10 -27.82 2.67
CA GLU A 339 -7.73 -29.14 2.80
C GLU A 339 -7.74 -29.68 4.24
N ALA A 340 -6.83 -29.23 5.10
CA ALA A 340 -6.72 -29.68 6.48
C ALA A 340 -8.00 -29.44 7.28
N ALA A 341 -8.51 -30.52 7.89
CA ALA A 341 -9.67 -30.49 8.78
C ALA A 341 -9.29 -30.11 10.22
N GLU A 342 -8.17 -30.64 10.71
CA GLU A 342 -7.71 -30.42 12.08
C GLU A 342 -6.94 -29.09 12.23
N PRO A 343 -7.19 -28.29 13.29
CA PRO A 343 -6.51 -27.01 13.49
C PRO A 343 -4.99 -27.11 13.52
N ASN A 344 -4.43 -28.15 14.14
CA ASN A 344 -2.98 -28.34 14.24
C ASN A 344 -2.34 -28.62 12.88
N GLU A 345 -2.94 -29.48 12.06
CA GLU A 345 -2.44 -29.78 10.70
C GLU A 345 -2.50 -28.55 9.81
N LYS A 346 -3.60 -27.79 9.90
CA LYS A 346 -3.77 -26.51 9.19
C LYS A 346 -2.69 -25.50 9.60
N MET A 347 -2.46 -25.35 10.91
CA MET A 347 -1.44 -24.44 11.43
C MET A 347 -0.03 -24.86 11.04
N GLN A 348 0.26 -26.16 11.02
CA GLN A 348 1.54 -26.68 10.57
C GLN A 348 1.78 -26.37 9.10
N ALA A 349 0.80 -26.63 8.22
CA ALA A 349 0.91 -26.35 6.79
C ALA A 349 1.11 -24.85 6.50
N LEU A 350 0.34 -23.97 7.18
CA LEU A 350 0.48 -22.51 7.06
C LEU A 350 1.84 -22.02 7.56
N THR A 351 2.29 -22.52 8.72
CA THR A 351 3.59 -22.14 9.29
C THR A 351 4.73 -22.49 8.34
N LEU A 352 4.73 -23.71 7.81
CA LEU A 352 5.73 -24.16 6.83
C LEU A 352 5.66 -23.33 5.55
N LEU A 353 4.47 -22.99 5.06
CA LEU A 353 4.29 -22.15 3.89
C LEU A 353 4.95 -20.77 4.08
N TRP A 354 4.71 -20.12 5.22
CA TRP A 354 5.25 -18.79 5.50
C TRP A 354 6.76 -18.81 5.73
N GLN A 355 7.27 -19.83 6.43
CA GLN A 355 8.70 -20.01 6.65
C GLN A 355 9.45 -20.23 5.34
N ASP A 356 8.91 -21.04 4.43
CA ASP A 356 9.49 -21.27 3.11
C ASP A 356 9.35 -20.05 2.18
N ALA A 357 8.25 -19.29 2.31
CA ALA A 357 8.01 -18.06 1.56
C ALA A 357 8.93 -16.90 1.96
N ALA A 358 9.40 -16.85 3.21
CA ALA A 358 10.24 -15.79 3.73
C ALA A 358 11.53 -15.59 2.91
N PRO A 359 12.47 -16.55 2.83
CA PRO A 359 13.71 -16.37 2.07
C PRO A 359 13.49 -16.18 0.56
N ALA A 360 12.33 -16.57 0.05
CA ALA A 360 11.94 -16.31 -1.33
C ALA A 360 11.45 -14.88 -1.58
N GLY A 361 11.29 -14.04 -0.55
CA GLY A 361 10.70 -12.69 -0.66
C GLY A 361 9.19 -12.69 -0.90
N LEU A 362 8.51 -13.78 -0.51
CA LEU A 362 7.08 -14.02 -0.74
C LEU A 362 6.23 -14.03 0.54
N LEU A 363 6.84 -13.85 1.71
CA LEU A 363 6.13 -13.88 2.98
C LEU A 363 4.96 -12.87 3.03
N THR A 364 5.22 -11.59 2.77
CA THR A 364 4.18 -10.54 2.76
C THR A 364 3.01 -10.86 1.83
N PRO A 365 3.23 -11.13 0.53
CA PRO A 365 2.10 -11.43 -0.35
C PRO A 365 1.38 -12.72 0.02
N LEU A 366 2.09 -13.81 0.37
CA LEU A 366 1.42 -15.05 0.72
C LEU A 366 0.68 -14.97 2.05
N ALA A 367 1.23 -14.29 3.06
CA ALA A 367 0.52 -14.03 4.30
C ALA A 367 -0.76 -13.22 4.04
N ALA A 368 -0.71 -12.18 3.20
CA ALA A 368 -1.89 -11.40 2.83
C ALA A 368 -2.98 -12.24 2.12
N ALA A 369 -2.61 -13.35 1.47
CA ALA A 369 -3.56 -14.26 0.83
C ALA A 369 -4.06 -15.38 1.75
N THR A 370 -3.31 -15.75 2.79
CA THR A 370 -3.53 -17.00 3.54
C THR A 370 -3.74 -16.82 5.05
N VAL A 371 -3.39 -15.68 5.65
CA VAL A 371 -3.50 -15.48 7.11
C VAL A 371 -4.94 -15.66 7.61
N ASP A 372 -5.93 -15.29 6.78
CA ASP A 372 -7.34 -15.40 7.14
C ASP A 372 -7.77 -16.86 7.34
N LEU A 373 -7.03 -17.83 6.78
CA LEU A 373 -7.25 -19.26 7.03
C LEU A 373 -6.94 -19.67 8.48
N ALA A 374 -6.15 -18.88 9.21
CA ALA A 374 -5.85 -19.05 10.62
C ALA A 374 -6.71 -18.16 11.54
N ALA A 375 -7.61 -17.33 11.00
CA ALA A 375 -8.33 -16.32 11.80
C ALA A 375 -9.23 -16.94 12.88
N ASP A 376 -9.83 -18.09 12.60
CA ASP A 376 -10.72 -18.82 13.52
C ASP A 376 -9.97 -19.76 14.48
N ILE A 377 -8.64 -19.91 14.32
CA ILE A 377 -7.82 -20.78 15.17
C ILE A 377 -7.33 -19.98 16.37
N LEU A 378 -7.77 -20.39 17.56
CA LEU A 378 -7.36 -19.78 18.82
C LEU A 378 -6.02 -20.37 19.29
N PRO A 379 -5.14 -19.54 19.90
CA PRO A 379 -3.90 -20.04 20.46
C PRO A 379 -4.19 -21.01 21.63
N SER A 380 -3.35 -22.03 21.76
CA SER A 380 -3.43 -23.05 22.81
C SER A 380 -2.03 -23.60 23.14
N PRO A 381 -1.87 -24.34 24.25
CA PRO A 381 -0.62 -25.03 24.60
C PRO A 381 -0.06 -25.90 23.47
N GLU A 382 -0.92 -26.64 22.77
CA GLU A 382 -0.53 -27.54 21.68
C GLU A 382 -0.03 -26.77 20.45
N LEU A 383 -0.48 -25.53 20.27
CA LEU A 383 -0.13 -24.67 19.13
C LEU A 383 0.98 -23.66 19.45
N ALA A 384 1.57 -23.71 20.66
CA ALA A 384 2.51 -22.71 21.13
C ALA A 384 3.69 -22.46 20.17
N GLY A 385 4.22 -23.53 19.57
CA GLY A 385 5.32 -23.49 18.61
C GLY A 385 5.03 -22.73 17.31
N HIS A 386 3.76 -22.43 17.02
CA HIS A 386 3.35 -21.67 15.83
C HIS A 386 3.26 -20.15 16.06
N THR A 387 3.38 -19.69 17.32
CA THR A 387 3.16 -18.28 17.69
C THR A 387 4.02 -17.31 16.87
N GLY A 388 5.33 -17.54 16.81
CA GLY A 388 6.25 -16.65 16.09
C GLY A 388 5.88 -16.50 14.60
N PRO A 389 5.77 -17.61 13.84
CA PRO A 389 5.32 -17.59 12.46
C PRO A 389 3.95 -16.94 12.24
N VAL A 390 2.97 -17.19 13.12
CA VAL A 390 1.64 -16.56 13.03
C VAL A 390 1.71 -15.06 13.24
N VAL A 391 2.38 -14.61 14.29
CA VAL A 391 2.55 -13.18 14.56
C VAL A 391 3.23 -12.50 13.38
N LEU A 392 4.32 -13.08 12.88
CA LEU A 392 5.05 -12.55 11.73
C LEU A 392 4.16 -12.45 10.47
N ALA A 393 3.45 -13.54 10.11
CA ALA A 393 2.57 -13.55 8.95
C ALA A 393 1.39 -12.58 9.11
N ALA A 394 0.78 -12.54 10.29
CA ALA A 394 -0.32 -11.61 10.58
C ALA A 394 0.12 -10.15 10.48
N LEU A 395 1.28 -9.80 11.01
CA LEU A 395 1.85 -8.46 10.85
C LEU A 395 2.19 -8.16 9.39
N ALA A 396 2.78 -9.11 8.66
CA ALA A 396 3.08 -8.96 7.22
C ALA A 396 1.80 -8.74 6.38
N ALA A 397 0.68 -9.34 6.79
CA ALA A 397 -0.62 -9.17 6.16
C ALA A 397 -1.40 -7.94 6.66
N GLY A 398 -0.87 -7.18 7.63
CA GLY A 398 -1.56 -6.04 8.25
C GLY A 398 -2.70 -6.44 9.20
N ARG A 399 -2.80 -7.71 9.59
CA ARG A 399 -3.79 -8.26 10.52
C ARG A 399 -3.31 -8.18 11.97
N PHE A 400 -3.21 -6.96 12.48
CA PHE A 400 -2.77 -6.71 13.86
C PHE A 400 -3.66 -7.44 14.90
N ASP A 401 -4.95 -7.58 14.61
CA ASP A 401 -5.91 -8.28 15.46
C ASP A 401 -5.55 -9.75 15.70
N ILE A 402 -5.02 -10.44 14.68
CA ILE A 402 -4.55 -11.82 14.79
C ILE A 402 -3.21 -11.85 15.52
N ALA A 403 -2.28 -10.97 15.15
CA ALA A 403 -0.96 -10.89 15.76
C ALA A 403 -1.03 -10.62 17.28
N GLU A 404 -1.84 -9.64 17.69
CA GLU A 404 -2.05 -9.26 19.09
C GLU A 404 -2.60 -10.42 19.91
N ARG A 405 -3.58 -11.16 19.37
CA ARG A 405 -4.21 -12.29 20.07
C ARG A 405 -3.20 -13.40 20.38
N TRP A 406 -2.39 -13.77 19.39
CA TRP A 406 -1.38 -14.82 19.55
C TRP A 406 -0.21 -14.35 20.41
N TYR A 407 0.21 -13.09 20.28
CA TYR A 407 1.26 -12.51 21.10
C TYR A 407 0.87 -12.41 22.59
N ALA A 408 -0.33 -11.88 22.89
CA ALA A 408 -0.80 -11.69 24.25
C ALA A 408 -0.91 -13.03 25.01
N ASP A 409 -1.42 -14.07 24.34
CA ASP A 409 -1.52 -15.41 24.91
C ASP A 409 -0.13 -16.03 25.19
N ALA A 410 0.84 -15.83 24.30
CA ALA A 410 2.22 -16.28 24.53
C ALA A 410 2.91 -15.52 25.68
N VAL A 411 2.62 -14.23 25.88
CA VAL A 411 3.11 -13.45 27.03
C VAL A 411 2.48 -13.98 28.33
N GLU A 412 1.17 -14.24 28.33
CA GLU A 412 0.45 -14.77 29.50
C GLU A 412 0.98 -16.16 29.91
N ARG A 413 1.16 -17.07 28.95
CA ARG A 413 1.72 -18.41 29.20
C ARG A 413 3.21 -18.41 29.50
N GLY A 414 3.97 -17.52 28.85
CA GLY A 414 5.41 -17.35 29.06
C GLY A 414 5.79 -16.91 30.48
N ALA A 415 4.85 -16.32 31.24
CA ALA A 415 5.02 -16.08 32.66
C ALA A 415 5.18 -17.37 33.50
N ALA A 416 4.76 -18.52 32.96
CA ALA A 416 4.79 -19.83 33.63
C ALA A 416 5.72 -20.86 32.95
N LEU A 417 6.08 -20.69 31.68
CA LEU A 417 6.83 -21.68 30.88
C LEU A 417 7.96 -21.01 30.07
N GLU A 418 9.21 -21.47 30.23
CA GLU A 418 10.40 -20.90 29.57
C GLU A 418 10.34 -20.97 28.02
N GLU A 419 9.76 -22.01 27.45
CA GLU A 419 9.66 -22.20 26.00
C GLU A 419 8.61 -21.27 25.35
N ASP A 420 7.49 -21.02 26.03
CA ASP A 420 6.47 -20.05 25.60
C ASP A 420 6.99 -18.60 25.74
N SER A 421 7.83 -18.35 26.75
CA SER A 421 8.55 -17.08 26.90
C SER A 421 9.45 -16.78 25.70
N ARG A 422 10.09 -17.79 25.09
CA ARG A 422 10.97 -17.57 23.93
C ARG A 422 10.22 -17.04 22.71
N HIS A 423 9.05 -17.59 22.41
CA HIS A 423 8.23 -17.17 21.26
C HIS A 423 7.74 -15.71 21.42
N ALA A 424 7.29 -15.35 22.63
CA ALA A 424 6.90 -13.99 22.95
C ALA A 424 8.09 -13.01 22.85
N VAL A 425 9.26 -13.38 23.39
CA VAL A 425 10.48 -12.56 23.31
C VAL A 425 10.88 -12.31 21.86
N LEU A 426 10.88 -13.33 21.00
CA LEU A 426 11.25 -13.20 19.58
C LEU A 426 10.25 -12.34 18.78
N ALA A 427 8.97 -12.34 19.15
CA ALA A 427 7.92 -11.56 18.51
C ALA A 427 7.83 -10.10 18.99
N TRP A 428 8.33 -9.80 20.20
CA TRP A 428 8.19 -8.49 20.85
C TRP A 428 8.63 -7.30 19.97
N PRO A 429 9.79 -7.30 19.27
CA PRO A 429 10.20 -6.11 18.52
C PRO A 429 9.29 -5.82 17.32
N LEU A 430 8.77 -6.86 16.67
CA LEU A 430 7.80 -6.72 15.58
C LEU A 430 6.49 -6.14 16.11
N MET A 431 6.04 -6.60 17.29
CA MET A 431 4.85 -6.07 17.96
C MET A 431 5.02 -4.62 18.38
N LYS A 432 6.19 -4.24 18.94
CA LYS A 432 6.51 -2.85 19.29
C LYS A 432 6.50 -1.91 18.08
N LEU A 433 7.09 -2.33 16.96
CA LEU A 433 7.05 -1.53 15.73
C LEU A 433 5.63 -1.42 15.15
N ALA A 434 4.85 -2.49 15.23
CA ALA A 434 3.47 -2.53 14.73
C ALA A 434 2.48 -1.75 15.60
N ASP A 435 2.80 -1.55 16.88
CA ASP A 435 1.88 -0.95 17.84
C ASP A 435 1.97 0.58 17.85
N ALA A 436 0.98 1.22 17.23
CA ALA A 436 0.86 2.67 17.20
C ALA A 436 0.29 3.28 18.49
N HIS A 437 -0.23 2.47 19.42
CA HIS A 437 -0.96 2.92 20.61
C HIS A 437 -0.27 2.59 21.93
N ASP A 438 0.98 2.13 21.88
CA ASP A 438 1.80 1.82 23.07
C ASP A 438 1.10 0.88 24.08
N ARG A 439 0.41 -0.13 23.54
CA ARG A 439 -0.23 -1.24 24.24
C ARG A 439 0.75 -2.37 24.57
N VAL A 440 1.80 -2.55 23.78
CA VAL A 440 2.84 -3.57 24.00
C VAL A 440 3.76 -3.07 25.11
N PRO A 441 3.84 -3.73 26.27
CA PRO A 441 4.66 -3.27 27.38
C PRO A 441 6.14 -3.18 27.04
N GLU A 442 6.85 -2.30 27.73
CA GLU A 442 8.31 -2.36 27.78
C GLU A 442 8.75 -3.68 28.39
N ALA A 443 9.71 -4.33 27.74
CA ALA A 443 10.36 -5.51 28.27
C ALA A 443 11.66 -5.06 28.95
N GLU A 444 11.75 -5.26 30.27
CA GLU A 444 13.01 -5.09 30.99
C GLU A 444 14.07 -6.02 30.37
N ASP A 445 15.23 -5.46 30.00
CA ASP A 445 16.26 -6.12 29.20
C ASP A 445 15.75 -6.73 27.88
N GLY A 446 14.66 -6.21 27.31
CA GLY A 446 13.94 -6.79 26.18
C GLY A 446 14.79 -7.05 24.94
N LEU A 447 15.62 -6.09 24.54
CA LEU A 447 16.52 -6.22 23.40
C LEU A 447 17.62 -7.25 23.64
N ARG A 448 18.17 -7.28 24.85
CA ARG A 448 19.17 -8.27 25.26
C ARG A 448 18.59 -9.69 25.27
N ARG A 449 17.41 -9.87 25.87
CA ARG A 449 16.68 -11.15 25.85
C ARG A 449 16.32 -11.58 24.43
N TRP A 450 15.95 -10.63 23.57
CA TRP A 450 15.69 -10.90 22.16
C TRP A 450 16.95 -11.39 21.41
N LEU A 451 18.10 -10.73 21.63
CA LEU A 451 19.38 -11.17 21.08
C LEU A 451 19.74 -12.59 21.55
N GLU A 452 19.63 -12.86 22.85
CA GLU A 452 19.93 -14.17 23.45
C GLU A 452 18.97 -15.27 22.94
N ALA A 453 17.69 -14.96 22.76
CA ALA A 453 16.69 -15.89 22.24
C ALA A 453 16.89 -16.23 20.75
N GLY A 454 17.59 -15.36 20.01
CA GLY A 454 17.86 -15.46 18.57
C GLY A 454 18.87 -16.54 18.17
N GLY A 455 19.65 -17.07 19.11
CA GLY A 455 20.68 -18.09 18.85
C GLY A 455 22.10 -17.51 18.65
N ASP A 456 23.04 -18.37 18.26
CA ASP A 456 24.50 -18.09 18.31
C ASP A 456 25.02 -17.04 17.32
N GLU A 457 24.25 -16.71 16.27
CA GLU A 457 24.52 -15.59 15.37
C GLU A 457 23.32 -14.64 15.39
N PRO A 458 23.29 -13.58 16.21
CA PRO A 458 22.45 -12.45 15.88
C PRO A 458 23.07 -11.88 14.59
N PRO A 459 22.39 -11.94 13.42
CA PRO A 459 22.95 -11.34 12.24
C PRO A 459 23.08 -9.87 12.58
N TYR A 460 24.32 -9.37 12.73
CA TYR A 460 24.61 -7.98 13.08
C TYR A 460 23.68 -7.01 12.34
N ARG A 461 23.44 -7.31 11.05
CA ARG A 461 22.51 -6.60 10.17
C ARG A 461 21.07 -6.55 10.70
N ARG A 462 20.50 -7.66 11.18
CA ARG A 462 19.12 -7.75 11.69
C ARG A 462 18.96 -6.98 12.99
N ALA A 463 19.90 -7.11 13.92
CA ALA A 463 19.89 -6.36 15.17
C ALA A 463 20.10 -4.86 14.93
N ALA A 464 21.06 -4.48 14.07
CA ALA A 464 21.29 -3.09 13.69
C ALA A 464 20.07 -2.47 12.97
N MET A 465 19.42 -3.22 12.07
CA MET A 465 18.18 -2.80 11.42
C MET A 465 17.08 -2.55 12.47
N LEU A 466 16.85 -3.50 13.37
CA LEU A 466 15.84 -3.38 14.42
C LEU A 466 16.09 -2.13 15.28
N PHE A 467 17.30 -1.97 15.82
CA PHE A 467 17.64 -0.87 16.71
C PHE A 467 17.46 0.48 16.02
N ALA A 468 17.94 0.59 14.78
CA ALA A 468 17.82 1.82 14.02
C ALA A 468 16.36 2.17 13.72
N LEU A 469 15.52 1.17 13.44
CA LEU A 469 14.09 1.37 13.17
C LEU A 469 13.31 1.73 14.44
N LEU A 470 13.60 1.11 15.58
CA LEU A 470 13.03 1.47 16.88
C LEU A 470 13.29 2.94 17.20
N GLU A 471 14.55 3.38 17.11
CA GLU A 471 14.89 4.79 17.31
C GLU A 471 14.24 5.72 16.29
N ALA A 472 14.08 5.26 15.04
CA ALA A 472 13.45 6.05 13.97
C ALA A 472 11.96 6.30 14.22
N VAL A 473 11.26 5.36 14.87
CA VAL A 473 9.84 5.52 15.24
C VAL A 473 9.64 6.14 16.63
N GLY A 474 10.74 6.43 17.34
CA GLY A 474 10.76 7.12 18.63
C GLY A 474 10.94 6.23 19.86
N GLU A 475 11.18 4.92 19.69
CA GLU A 475 11.50 4.03 20.80
C GLU A 475 13.00 4.14 21.14
N PRO A 476 13.37 4.47 22.38
CA PRO A 476 14.78 4.59 22.75
C PRO A 476 15.48 3.22 22.75
N VAL A 477 16.73 3.19 22.27
CA VAL A 477 17.63 2.04 22.37
C VAL A 477 18.84 2.45 23.21
N GLU A 478 19.26 1.63 24.16
CA GLU A 478 20.38 1.98 25.02
C GLU A 478 21.71 1.95 24.27
N GLN A 479 22.65 2.81 24.67
CA GLN A 479 23.97 2.88 24.02
C GLN A 479 24.77 1.57 24.22
N ASP A 480 24.54 0.87 25.32
CA ASP A 480 25.20 -0.39 25.63
C ASP A 480 24.76 -1.50 24.65
N ASP A 481 23.49 -1.53 24.25
CA ASP A 481 22.97 -2.45 23.22
C ASP A 481 23.65 -2.20 21.86
N TRP A 482 23.77 -0.93 21.45
CA TRP A 482 24.50 -0.57 20.23
C TRP A 482 25.97 -0.98 20.27
N THR A 483 26.61 -0.84 21.44
CA THR A 483 28.02 -1.17 21.64
C THR A 483 28.23 -2.69 21.56
N ALA A 484 27.26 -3.48 22.03
CA ALA A 484 27.28 -4.94 21.93
C ALA A 484 27.31 -5.45 20.47
N LEU A 485 26.80 -4.68 19.50
CA LEU A 485 26.84 -5.06 18.10
C LEU A 485 28.24 -4.96 17.46
N LEU A 486 29.19 -4.27 18.08
CA LEU A 486 30.55 -4.11 17.53
C LEU A 486 31.32 -5.44 17.45
N THR A 487 30.99 -6.42 18.29
CA THR A 487 31.67 -7.72 18.32
C THR A 487 31.30 -8.64 17.15
N GLY A 488 30.32 -8.28 16.32
CA GLY A 488 29.89 -9.01 15.12
C GLY A 488 29.90 -8.17 13.84
N PHE A 489 30.57 -7.01 13.83
CA PHE A 489 30.63 -6.15 12.66
C PHE A 489 31.45 -6.79 11.53
N GLU A 490 30.78 -7.21 10.48
CA GLU A 490 31.40 -7.48 9.18
C GLU A 490 31.25 -6.25 8.29
N GLY A 491 32.27 -5.91 7.50
CA GLY A 491 32.21 -4.79 6.57
C GLY A 491 31.09 -4.97 5.54
N VAL A 492 29.93 -4.35 5.78
CA VAL A 492 28.78 -4.45 4.88
C VAL A 492 28.93 -3.40 3.77
N THR A 493 28.91 -3.86 2.52
CA THR A 493 28.70 -2.97 1.37
C THR A 493 27.20 -2.73 1.21
N ALA A 494 26.80 -1.46 1.17
CA ALA A 494 25.42 -1.05 0.98
C ALA A 494 25.29 -0.14 -0.24
N GLU A 495 24.29 -0.41 -1.08
CA GLU A 495 23.90 0.51 -2.14
C GLU A 495 22.94 1.55 -1.55
N LEU A 496 23.39 2.81 -1.52
CA LEU A 496 22.57 3.93 -1.07
C LEU A 496 21.82 4.59 -2.24
N PRO A 497 20.68 5.24 -1.98
CA PRO A 497 20.02 6.09 -2.95
C PRO A 497 20.96 7.17 -3.50
N ALA A 498 20.72 7.60 -4.74
CA ALA A 498 21.49 8.70 -5.33
C ALA A 498 21.49 9.93 -4.38
N PRO A 499 22.62 10.65 -4.22
CA PRO A 499 22.74 11.75 -3.26
C PRO A 499 21.65 12.83 -3.37
N VAL A 500 21.12 13.06 -4.58
CA VAL A 500 20.01 13.99 -4.82
C VAL A 500 18.70 13.52 -4.17
N ILE A 501 18.41 12.22 -4.20
CA ILE A 501 17.24 11.61 -3.58
C ILE A 501 17.41 11.62 -2.06
N TRP A 502 18.58 11.23 -1.57
CA TRP A 502 18.89 11.24 -0.13
C TRP A 502 18.76 12.64 0.49
N ARG A 503 19.36 13.65 -0.15
CA ARG A 503 19.25 15.04 0.29
C ARG A 503 17.80 15.52 0.22
N GLY A 504 17.11 15.23 -0.88
CA GLY A 504 15.71 15.63 -1.11
C GLY A 504 14.77 15.11 -0.02
N LEU A 505 14.87 13.81 0.30
CA LEU A 505 14.09 13.16 1.36
C LEU A 505 14.31 13.83 2.73
N ASN A 506 15.56 14.08 3.10
CA ASN A 506 15.90 14.71 4.37
C ASN A 506 15.38 16.15 4.46
N VAL A 507 15.56 16.95 3.40
CA VAL A 507 15.09 18.35 3.35
C VAL A 507 13.57 18.39 3.38
N ALA A 508 12.88 17.57 2.60
CA ALA A 508 11.43 17.52 2.58
C ALA A 508 10.85 17.15 3.95
N GLY A 509 11.45 16.17 4.64
CA GLY A 509 11.07 15.80 6.01
C GLY A 509 11.32 16.92 7.03
N GLN A 510 12.46 17.62 6.96
CA GLN A 510 12.80 18.71 7.88
C GLN A 510 11.95 19.97 7.68
N GLU A 511 11.63 20.29 6.42
CA GLU A 511 10.83 21.45 6.07
C GLU A 511 9.32 21.20 6.14
N GLY A 512 8.88 19.98 6.49
CA GLY A 512 7.47 19.64 6.61
C GLY A 512 6.73 19.53 5.28
N LYS A 513 7.45 19.25 4.18
CA LYS A 513 6.89 19.14 2.82
C LYS A 513 6.32 17.74 2.61
N ILE A 514 5.07 17.55 3.02
CA ILE A 514 4.37 16.26 3.04
C ILE A 514 4.44 15.56 1.67
N GLY A 515 3.99 16.23 0.60
CA GLY A 515 3.94 15.65 -0.74
C GLY A 515 5.33 15.25 -1.26
N GLU A 516 6.34 16.11 -1.13
CA GLU A 516 7.72 15.79 -1.54
C GLU A 516 8.32 14.65 -0.71
N ALA A 517 8.10 14.63 0.61
CA ALA A 517 8.63 13.58 1.48
C ALA A 517 8.11 12.20 1.08
N VAL A 518 6.82 12.09 0.76
CA VAL A 518 6.21 10.84 0.27
C VAL A 518 6.80 10.45 -1.10
N LEU A 519 6.89 11.38 -2.05
CA LEU A 519 7.43 11.08 -3.39
C LEU A 519 8.90 10.64 -3.32
N TYR A 520 9.72 11.35 -2.54
CA TYR A 520 11.12 10.96 -2.31
C TYR A 520 11.23 9.63 -1.58
N ALA A 521 10.36 9.32 -0.62
CA ALA A 521 10.36 8.03 0.06
C ALA A 521 10.12 6.88 -0.91
N VAL A 522 9.14 7.02 -1.80
CA VAL A 522 8.86 6.02 -2.85
C VAL A 522 10.06 5.85 -3.78
N ILE A 523 10.66 6.96 -4.25
CA ILE A 523 11.82 6.90 -5.14
C ILE A 523 13.04 6.29 -4.44
N ALA A 524 13.29 6.64 -3.17
CA ALA A 524 14.38 6.10 -2.37
C ALA A 524 14.21 4.61 -2.08
N SER A 525 12.97 4.14 -1.95
CA SER A 525 12.64 2.72 -1.75
C SER A 525 12.74 1.87 -3.01
N ALA A 526 13.00 2.47 -4.18
CA ALA A 526 13.10 1.77 -5.44
C ALA A 526 14.49 1.12 -5.62
N GLY A 527 14.51 -0.05 -6.28
CA GLY A 527 15.76 -0.74 -6.63
C GLY A 527 16.43 -1.45 -5.45
N ARG A 528 17.75 -1.66 -5.55
CA ARG A 528 18.55 -2.46 -4.62
C ARG A 528 18.85 -1.78 -3.28
N ALA A 529 18.57 -0.49 -3.16
CA ALA A 529 18.65 0.24 -1.89
C ALA A 529 17.54 -0.18 -0.91
N ARG A 530 16.51 -0.88 -1.40
CA ARG A 530 15.47 -1.49 -0.57
C ARG A 530 16.08 -2.55 0.35
N GLY A 531 15.95 -2.33 1.66
CA GLY A 531 16.49 -3.23 2.69
C GLY A 531 17.80 -2.74 3.33
N ASP A 532 18.39 -1.63 2.86
CA ASP A 532 19.48 -0.98 3.58
C ASP A 532 18.96 -0.26 4.84
N PRO A 533 19.54 -0.50 6.04
CA PRO A 533 19.10 0.13 7.28
C PRO A 533 19.12 1.65 7.24
N ALA A 534 20.14 2.26 6.63
CA ALA A 534 20.28 3.72 6.61
C ALA A 534 19.17 4.36 5.76
N THR A 535 18.86 3.76 4.61
CA THR A 535 17.78 4.18 3.71
C THR A 535 16.41 4.00 4.38
N ALA A 536 16.17 2.86 5.02
CA ALA A 536 14.92 2.61 5.74
C ALA A 536 14.70 3.65 6.84
N VAL A 537 15.71 3.91 7.67
CA VAL A 537 15.66 4.92 8.73
C VAL A 537 15.41 6.33 8.19
N ALA A 538 16.06 6.70 7.09
CA ALA A 538 15.87 8.00 6.47
C ALA A 538 14.41 8.19 6.02
N ILE A 539 13.81 7.16 5.43
CA ILE A 539 12.40 7.16 5.00
C ILE A 539 11.47 7.25 6.21
N VAL A 540 11.64 6.37 7.21
CA VAL A 540 10.82 6.35 8.44
C VAL A 540 10.84 7.71 9.13
N ARG A 541 12.02 8.30 9.33
CA ARG A 541 12.17 9.62 9.95
C ARG A 541 11.54 10.73 9.12
N ALA A 542 11.68 10.71 7.80
CA ALA A 542 11.09 11.70 6.93
C ALA A 542 9.55 11.65 6.98
N LEU A 543 8.96 10.46 6.93
CA LEU A 543 7.52 10.25 7.04
C LEU A 543 6.99 10.67 8.42
N ALA A 544 7.66 10.25 9.50
CA ALA A 544 7.26 10.62 10.86
C ALA A 544 7.28 12.15 11.08
N ARG A 545 8.30 12.85 10.57
CA ARG A 545 8.42 14.32 10.68
C ARG A 545 7.31 15.08 9.97
N VAL A 546 6.76 14.53 8.89
CA VAL A 546 5.63 15.14 8.16
C VAL A 546 4.26 14.70 8.67
N GLY A 547 4.21 14.02 9.83
CA GLY A 547 2.96 13.61 10.48
C GLY A 547 2.41 12.26 10.01
N LEU A 548 3.19 11.46 9.29
CA LEU A 548 2.80 10.14 8.78
C LEU A 548 3.39 9.00 9.63
N ALA A 549 3.19 9.09 10.95
CA ALA A 549 3.81 8.18 11.92
C ALA A 549 3.32 6.72 11.78
N ALA A 550 2.04 6.53 11.46
CA ALA A 550 1.48 5.19 11.26
C ALA A 550 2.08 4.52 10.00
N GLU A 551 2.22 5.27 8.91
CA GLU A 551 2.83 4.79 7.67
C GLU A 551 4.33 4.57 7.83
N ALA A 552 5.00 5.41 8.63
CA ALA A 552 6.41 5.23 8.98
C ALA A 552 6.62 3.93 9.76
N ARG A 553 5.77 3.62 10.74
CA ARG A 553 5.79 2.35 11.50
C ARG A 553 5.48 1.14 10.62
N ALA A 554 4.48 1.25 9.75
CA ALA A 554 4.16 0.18 8.79
C ALA A 554 5.33 -0.10 7.84
N TYR A 555 6.00 0.94 7.32
CA TYR A 555 7.19 0.77 6.48
C TYR A 555 8.38 0.19 7.24
N ALA A 556 8.60 0.61 8.50
CA ALA A 556 9.63 0.05 9.36
C ALA A 556 9.41 -1.47 9.57
N LEU A 557 8.16 -1.87 9.84
CA LEU A 557 7.79 -3.28 9.98
C LEU A 557 8.08 -4.06 8.68
N GLU A 558 7.69 -3.53 7.51
CA GLU A 558 7.99 -4.16 6.22
C GLU A 558 9.50 -4.38 6.02
N CYS A 559 10.34 -3.38 6.32
CA CYS A 559 11.79 -3.49 6.21
C CYS A 559 12.36 -4.56 7.16
N LEU A 560 11.87 -4.63 8.40
CA LEU A 560 12.35 -5.61 9.36
C LEU A 560 11.97 -7.04 8.94
N ILE A 561 10.74 -7.24 8.45
CA ILE A 561 10.27 -8.52 7.92
C ILE A 561 11.11 -8.97 6.72
N GLU A 562 11.40 -8.05 5.79
CA GLU A 562 12.23 -8.32 4.62
C GLU A 562 13.68 -8.66 5.02
N SER A 563 14.22 -8.00 6.06
CA SER A 563 15.57 -8.29 6.58
C SER A 563 15.67 -9.60 7.39
N ALA A 564 14.55 -10.12 7.90
CA ALA A 564 14.51 -11.39 8.62
C ALA A 564 14.46 -12.61 7.68
N ALA A 565 14.12 -12.37 6.42
CA ALA A 565 14.06 -13.36 5.35
C ALA A 565 15.39 -13.56 4.62
N SER A 566 16.24 -12.53 4.59
CA SER A 566 17.58 -12.53 3.99
C SER A 566 18.66 -12.95 4.99
#